data_AF-A0A1C9I085-F1
#
_entry.id   AF-A0A1C9I085-F1
#
_cell.length_a   1.000
_cell.length_b   1.000
_cell.length_c   1.000
_cell.angle_alpha   90.00
_cell.angle_beta   90.00
_cell.angle_gamma   90.00
#
_symmetry.space_group_name_H-M   'P 1'
#
loop_
_entity.id
_entity.type
_entity.pdbx_description
1 polymer ?
#
loop_
_entity_poly.entity_id
_entity_poly.type
_entity_poly.pdbx_seq_one_letter_code
_entity_poly.pdbx_strand_id
1 'polypeptide(L)'
;MIFAAADNARPASSLLEHLGMSERQLRRRCHHHFGYGAKTLERIRRFQRFLDLCHRSGAMPLARLALEAGFADQPHMTREVGELSTLTPAVILDQLGIRQRAD
;
A
#
# COMPACT_ATOMS: atom_id res chain seq x y z
N MET A 1 12.05 2.72 12.11
CA MET A 1 12.27 4.18 11.93
C MET A 1 12.31 4.63 10.46
N ILE A 2 12.94 3.91 9.52
CA ILE A 2 13.11 4.39 8.11
C ILE A 2 11.79 4.50 7.32
N PHE A 3 10.76 3.70 7.62
CA PHE A 3 9.54 3.63 6.79
C PHE A 3 8.32 4.40 7.34
N ALA A 4 8.38 4.93 8.56
CA ALA A 4 7.28 5.71 9.14
C ALA A 4 7.06 7.04 8.38
N ALA A 5 8.09 7.55 7.69
CA ALA A 5 7.98 8.74 6.84
C ALA A 5 7.37 8.48 5.46
N ALA A 6 7.19 7.20 5.06
CA ALA A 6 6.62 6.84 3.77
C ALA A 6 5.08 6.79 3.77
N ASP A 7 4.43 7.04 4.91
CA ASP A 7 2.97 7.04 5.07
C ASP A 7 2.25 8.25 4.49
N ASN A 8 2.98 9.29 4.12
CA ASN A 8 2.47 10.38 3.31
C ASN A 8 2.94 10.17 1.88
N ALA A 9 2.05 10.39 0.90
CA ALA A 9 2.27 10.27 -0.54
C ALA A 9 3.34 11.23 -1.10
N ARG A 10 4.55 11.20 -0.52
CA ARG A 10 5.71 11.94 -0.97
C ARG A 10 6.47 11.11 -2.00
N PRO A 11 6.95 11.71 -3.09
CA PRO A 11 7.77 11.01 -4.07
C PRO A 11 8.99 10.37 -3.39
N ALA A 12 9.35 9.15 -3.80
CA ALA A 12 10.49 8.43 -3.24
C ALA A 12 11.80 9.24 -3.26
N SER A 13 11.97 10.16 -4.22
CA SER A 13 13.10 11.09 -4.28
C SER A 13 13.19 12.02 -3.07
N SER A 14 12.07 12.59 -2.59
CA SER A 14 12.09 13.48 -1.43
C SER A 14 12.37 12.72 -0.13
N LEU A 15 12.04 11.42 -0.09
CA LEU A 15 12.35 10.53 1.03
C LEU A 15 13.83 10.15 1.03
N LEU A 16 14.41 9.90 -0.14
CA LEU A 16 15.83 9.57 -0.32
C LEU A 16 16.74 10.74 0.11
N GLU A 17 16.37 11.97 -0.23
CA GLU A 17 17.07 13.19 0.22
C GLU A 17 16.98 13.36 1.74
N HIS A 18 15.80 13.16 2.34
CA HIS A 18 15.62 13.22 3.80
C HIS A 18 16.40 12.14 4.56
N LEU A 19 16.61 10.98 3.95
CA LEU A 19 17.34 9.86 4.55
C LEU A 19 18.84 9.90 4.26
N GLY A 20 19.32 10.84 3.43
CA GLY A 20 20.72 10.92 2.99
C GLY A 20 21.19 9.66 2.26
N MET A 21 20.29 8.97 1.54
CA MET A 21 20.57 7.69 0.89
C MET A 21 20.32 7.73 -0.60
N SER A 22 21.22 7.10 -1.35
CA SER A 22 20.98 6.76 -2.75
C SER A 22 19.94 5.64 -2.88
N GLU A 23 19.29 5.57 -4.04
CA GLU A 23 18.36 4.48 -4.39
C GLU A 23 19.02 3.10 -4.27
N ARG A 24 20.32 2.98 -4.60
CA ARG A 24 21.11 1.75 -4.46
C ARG A 24 21.23 1.31 -2.99
N GLN A 25 21.48 2.26 -2.08
CA GLN A 25 21.56 1.96 -0.64
C GLN A 25 20.19 1.54 -0.09
N LEU A 26 19.12 2.22 -0.50
CA LEU A 26 17.76 1.85 -0.13
C LEU A 26 17.41 0.44 -0.62
N ARG A 27 17.70 0.13 -1.89
CA ARG A 27 17.48 -1.21 -2.48
C ARG A 27 18.21 -2.29 -1.70
N ARG A 28 19.51 -2.08 -1.42
CA ARG A 28 20.32 -3.05 -0.65
C ARG A 28 19.76 -3.29 0.74
N ARG A 29 19.35 -2.24 1.44
CA ARG A 29 18.74 -2.37 2.78
C ARG A 29 17.41 -3.11 2.73
N CYS A 30 16.56 -2.84 1.74
CA CYS A 30 15.29 -3.55 1.58
C CYS A 30 15.52 -5.05 1.36
N HIS A 31 16.44 -5.43 0.46
CA HIS A 31 16.77 -6.84 0.27
C HIS A 31 17.34 -7.49 1.52
N HIS A 32 18.23 -6.79 2.25
CA HIS A 32 18.83 -7.32 3.46
C HIS A 32 17.81 -7.58 4.57
N HIS A 33 16.83 -6.68 4.76
CA HIS A 33 15.87 -6.79 5.87
C HIS A 33 14.58 -7.53 5.51
N PHE A 34 14.13 -7.49 4.25
CA PHE A 34 12.84 -8.04 3.84
C PHE A 34 12.94 -9.14 2.76
N GLY A 35 14.11 -9.35 2.17
CA GLY A 35 14.31 -10.26 1.04
C GLY A 35 13.90 -9.69 -0.33
N TYR A 36 13.25 -8.53 -0.38
CA TYR A 36 12.80 -7.89 -1.63
C TYR A 36 13.17 -6.40 -1.71
N GLY A 37 13.08 -5.83 -2.92
CA GLY A 37 13.46 -4.45 -3.21
C GLY A 37 12.44 -3.41 -2.70
N ALA A 38 12.86 -2.14 -2.71
CA ALA A 38 12.05 -1.01 -2.23
C ALA A 38 10.69 -0.89 -2.94
N LYS A 39 10.64 -1.18 -4.25
CA LYS A 39 9.40 -1.16 -5.03
C LYS A 39 8.40 -2.19 -4.53
N THR A 40 8.82 -3.42 -4.24
CA THR A 40 7.93 -4.45 -3.67
C THR A 40 7.42 -4.04 -2.30
N LEU A 41 8.28 -3.44 -1.47
CA LEU A 41 7.87 -2.93 -0.17
C LEU A 41 6.80 -1.84 -0.29
N GLU A 42 6.95 -0.91 -1.24
CA GLU A 42 5.98 0.14 -1.51
C GLU A 42 4.61 -0.43 -1.90
N ARG A 43 4.59 -1.44 -2.78
CA ARG A 43 3.37 -2.18 -3.17
C ARG A 43 2.68 -2.81 -1.97
N ILE A 44 3.44 -3.51 -1.11
CA ILE A 44 2.91 -4.14 0.10
C ILE A 44 2.34 -3.09 1.05
N ARG A 45 3.01 -1.94 1.20
CA ARG A 45 2.54 -0.85 2.07
C ARG A 45 1.25 -0.22 1.56
N ARG A 46 1.13 0.03 0.24
CA ARG A 46 -0.15 0.45 -0.35
C ARG A 46 -1.26 -0.55 -0.07
N PHE A 47 -0.98 -1.84 -0.25
CA PHE A 47 -1.97 -2.88 0.00
C PHE A 47 -2.40 -2.94 1.48
N GLN A 48 -1.45 -2.83 2.42
CA GLN A 48 -1.76 -2.74 3.85
C GLN A 48 -2.64 -1.53 4.17
N ARG A 49 -2.33 -0.34 3.62
CA ARG A 49 -3.17 0.85 3.80
C ARG A 49 -4.57 0.67 3.23
N PHE A 50 -4.69 0.04 2.06
CA PHE A 50 -5.99 -0.31 1.48
C PHE A 50 -6.81 -1.20 2.41
N LEU A 51 -6.21 -2.26 2.98
CA LEU A 51 -6.89 -3.12 3.94
C LEU A 51 -7.32 -2.34 5.19
N ASP A 52 -6.46 -1.49 5.74
CA ASP A 52 -6.80 -0.65 6.90
C ASP A 52 -7.92 0.36 6.60
N LEU A 53 -7.97 0.88 5.37
CA LEU A 53 -9.03 1.77 4.93
C LEU A 53 -10.35 1.00 4.77
N CYS A 54 -10.34 -0.21 4.22
CA CYS A 54 -11.54 -1.06 4.16
C CYS A 54 -12.08 -1.39 5.56
N HIS A 55 -11.21 -1.57 6.55
CA HIS A 55 -11.63 -1.84 7.94
C HIS A 55 -12.22 -0.62 8.65
N ARG A 56 -11.80 0.60 8.30
CA ARG A 56 -12.20 1.83 9.02
C ARG A 56 -13.27 2.62 8.29
N SER A 57 -13.33 2.48 6.97
CA SER A 57 -14.26 3.21 6.12
C SER A 57 -15.51 2.35 5.95
N GLY A 58 -16.68 2.97 6.12
CA GLY A 58 -17.94 2.39 5.67
C GLY A 58 -17.98 2.32 4.13
N ALA A 59 -19.15 2.57 3.53
CA ALA A 59 -19.31 2.53 2.07
C ALA A 59 -18.53 3.67 1.36
N MET A 60 -17.22 3.48 1.15
CA MET A 60 -16.37 4.36 0.35
C MET A 60 -16.23 3.82 -1.08
N PRO A 61 -16.37 4.65 -2.13
CA PRO A 61 -16.14 4.22 -3.50
C PRO A 61 -14.70 3.71 -3.72
N LEU A 62 -14.53 2.65 -4.52
CA LEU A 62 -13.22 2.04 -4.80
C LEU A 62 -12.19 3.03 -5.37
N ALA A 63 -12.63 3.98 -6.20
CA ALA A 63 -11.76 5.02 -6.73
C ALA A 63 -11.15 5.90 -5.63
N ARG A 64 -11.92 6.21 -4.57
CA ARG A 64 -11.42 6.99 -3.44
C ARG A 64 -10.50 6.14 -2.57
N LEU A 65 -10.85 4.88 -2.30
CA LEU A 65 -9.97 3.94 -1.59
C LEU A 65 -8.62 3.79 -2.28
N ALA A 66 -8.59 3.75 -3.61
CA ALA A 66 -7.35 3.67 -4.38
C ALA A 66 -6.43 4.87 -4.10
N LEU A 67 -6.96 6.09 -4.21
CA LEU A 67 -6.19 7.32 -3.99
C LEU A 67 -5.70 7.45 -2.54
N GLU A 68 -6.58 7.20 -1.57
CA GLU A 68 -6.26 7.29 -0.14
C GLU A 68 -5.23 6.23 0.28
N ALA A 69 -5.26 5.05 -0.34
CA ALA A 69 -4.25 4.00 -0.12
C ALA A 69 -2.90 4.29 -0.83
N GLY A 70 -2.85 5.30 -1.70
CA GLY A 70 -1.67 5.72 -2.43
C GLY A 70 -1.48 5.09 -3.81
N PHE A 71 -2.50 4.45 -4.37
CA PHE A 71 -2.50 4.04 -5.77
C PHE A 71 -2.76 5.25 -6.69
N ALA A 72 -2.26 5.16 -7.92
CA ALA A 72 -2.46 6.22 -8.92
C ALA A 72 -3.93 6.37 -9.33
N ASP A 73 -4.64 5.24 -9.46
CA ASP A 73 -6.05 5.15 -9.83
C ASP A 73 -6.62 3.77 -9.46
N GLN A 74 -7.92 3.57 -9.69
CA GLN A 74 -8.60 2.31 -9.41
C GLN A 74 -8.07 1.13 -10.26
N PRO A 75 -7.82 1.25 -11.59
CA PRO A 75 -7.21 0.16 -12.37
C PRO A 75 -5.84 -0.29 -11.86
N HIS A 76 -5.00 0.65 -11.43
CA HIS A 76 -3.71 0.36 -10.81
C HIS A 76 -3.88 -0.40 -9.51
N MET A 77 -4.79 0.04 -8.62
CA MET A 77 -5.14 -0.70 -7.41
C MET A 77 -5.60 -2.12 -7.74
N THR A 78 -6.54 -2.30 -8.66
CA THR A 78 -7.08 -3.62 -9.02
C THR A 78 -5.97 -4.58 -9.46
N ARG A 79 -5.03 -4.13 -10.28
CA ARG A 79 -3.89 -4.95 -10.73
C ARG A 79 -3.00 -5.35 -9.57
N GLU A 80 -2.53 -4.38 -8.77
CA GLU A 80 -1.59 -4.67 -7.68
C GLU A 80 -2.22 -5.52 -6.58
N VAL A 81 -3.48 -5.25 -6.21
CA VAL A 81 -4.24 -6.04 -5.24
C VAL A 81 -4.44 -7.46 -5.74
N GLY A 82 -4.80 -7.63 -7.01
CA GLY A 82 -4.94 -8.96 -7.63
C GLY A 82 -3.63 -9.75 -7.62
N GLU A 83 -2.51 -9.11 -7.97
CA GLU A 83 -1.18 -9.74 -7.93
C GLU A 83 -0.75 -10.15 -6.51
N LEU A 84 -1.13 -9.37 -5.48
CA LEU A 84 -0.71 -9.63 -4.09
C LEU A 84 -1.63 -10.59 -3.33
N SER A 85 -2.93 -10.59 -3.65
CA SER A 85 -3.95 -11.28 -2.84
C SER A 85 -4.75 -12.32 -3.59
N THR A 86 -4.61 -12.39 -4.92
CA THR A 86 -5.45 -13.16 -5.85
C THR A 86 -6.95 -12.80 -5.85
N LEU A 87 -7.34 -11.77 -5.09
CA LEU A 87 -8.70 -11.27 -4.97
C LEU A 87 -8.84 -9.89 -5.62
N THR A 88 -10.08 -9.52 -5.97
CA THR A 88 -10.38 -8.16 -6.41
C THR A 88 -10.63 -7.24 -5.20
N PRO A 89 -10.42 -5.91 -5.34
CA PRO A 89 -10.72 -4.97 -4.27
C PRO A 89 -12.18 -5.04 -3.78
N ALA A 90 -13.13 -5.32 -4.67
CA ALA A 90 -14.55 -5.46 -4.34
C ALA A 90 -14.82 -6.68 -3.46
N VAL A 91 -14.19 -7.83 -3.77
CA VAL A 91 -14.32 -9.05 -2.96
C VAL A 91 -13.75 -8.85 -1.56
N ILE A 92 -12.60 -8.18 -1.45
CA ILE A 92 -11.99 -7.87 -0.16
C ILE A 92 -12.92 -6.95 0.66
N LEU A 93 -13.48 -5.91 0.05
CA LEU A 93 -14.39 -4.99 0.73
C LEU A 93 -15.65 -5.71 1.24
N ASP A 94 -16.23 -6.60 0.44
CA ASP A 94 -17.39 -7.40 0.82
C ASP A 94 -17.07 -8.34 2.01
N GLN A 95 -15.97 -9.09 1.94
CA GLN A 95 -15.54 -9.98 3.01
C GLN A 95 -15.29 -9.25 4.34
N LEU A 96 -14.66 -8.08 4.26
CA LEU A 96 -14.40 -7.25 5.46
C LEU A 96 -15.67 -6.58 5.99
N GLY A 97 -16.59 -6.19 5.11
CA GLY A 97 -17.91 -5.67 5.49
C GLY A 97 -18.79 -6.73 6.15
N ILE A 98 -18.71 -8.00 5.73
CA ILE A 98 -19.38 -9.12 6.40
C ILE A 98 -18.85 -9.27 7.83
N ARG A 99 -17.52 -9.20 8.02
CA ARG A 99 -16.91 -9.33 9.34
C ARG A 99 -17.32 -8.21 10.30
N GLN A 100 -17.40 -6.97 9.81
CA GLN A 100 -17.87 -5.83 10.62
C GLN A 100 -19.33 -5.94 11.08
N ARG A 101 -20.19 -6.70 10.40
CA ARG A 101 -21.60 -6.89 10.82
C ARG A 101 -21.76 -7.97 11.89
N ALA A 102 -20.75 -8.82 12.05
CA ALA A 102 -20.79 -9.94 12.99
C ALA A 102 -20.23 -9.58 14.38
N ASP A 103 -19.49 -8.47 14.48
CA ASP A 103 -18.92 -7.90 15.70
C ASP A 103 -19.83 -6.79 16.28
#